data_AF-A0A9Q3BWH0-F1
#
_entry.id   AF-A0A9Q3BWH0-F1
#
_cell.length_a   1.000
_cell.length_b   1.000
_cell.length_c   1.000
_cell.angle_alpha   90.00
_cell.angle_beta   90.00
_cell.angle_gamma   90.00
#
_symmetry.space_group_name_H-M   'P 1'
#
loop_
_entity.id
_entity.type
_entity.pdbx_description
1 polymer ?
#
loop_
_entity_poly.entity_id
_entity_poly.type
_entity_poly.pdbx_seq_one_letter_code
_entity_poly.pdbx_strand_id
1 'polypeptide(L)'
;MDFGLSRKVGHNEQLEVTTPVIIPWQNGKSRMVGNFRALNSYTIPDRYLIPRIHEKLTQLSQYKLITAMNSLKGFHQNVLTDNAKTLLRIIVHCGIYEYLRVPFGIKNAPSHYKRIMNTIFPEELSEGWLIIYIDNIIFCSETLENNFTRLE
;
A
#
# COMPACT_ATOMS: atom_id res chain seq x y z
N MET A 1 -10.35 9.72 17.33
CA MET A 1 -9.93 9.00 16.11
C MET A 1 -8.43 9.17 15.99
N ASP A 2 -7.67 8.32 16.67
CA ASP A 2 -6.22 8.38 16.67
C ASP A 2 -5.69 6.97 16.41
N PHE A 3 -5.61 6.60 15.13
CA PHE A 3 -5.09 5.29 14.71
C PHE A 3 -3.57 5.35 14.44
N GLY A 4 -2.87 6.38 14.92
CA GLY A 4 -1.43 6.57 14.65
C GLY A 4 -1.10 6.73 13.16
N LEU A 5 -2.10 7.09 12.33
CA LEU A 5 -1.95 7.27 10.88
C LEU A 5 -1.45 8.67 10.51
N SER A 6 -1.78 9.66 11.32
CA SER A 6 -1.41 11.06 11.08
C SER A 6 -1.29 11.82 12.39
N ARG A 7 -0.40 12.82 12.45
CA ARG A 7 -0.32 13.77 13.57
C ARG A 7 -0.65 15.18 13.12
N LYS A 8 -1.17 15.99 14.04
CA LYS A 8 -1.36 17.42 13.79
C LYS A 8 0.02 18.11 13.76
N VAL A 9 0.26 18.94 12.76
CA VAL A 9 1.50 19.71 12.62
C VAL A 9 1.44 20.89 13.59
N GLY A 10 2.53 21.12 14.32
CA GLY A 10 2.66 22.21 15.29
C GLY A 10 2.76 23.59 14.62
N HIS A 11 2.35 24.63 15.35
CA HIS A 11 2.30 26.01 14.84
C HIS A 11 3.68 26.57 14.38
N ASN A 12 4.78 26.05 14.95
CA ASN A 12 6.14 26.50 14.65
C ASN A 12 6.88 25.59 13.66
N GLU A 13 6.25 24.53 13.17
CA GLU A 13 6.88 23.62 12.20
C GLU A 13 6.86 24.26 10.80
N GLN A 14 8.02 24.30 10.13
CA GLN A 14 8.13 24.84 8.77
C GLN A 14 7.26 24.04 7.79
N LEU A 15 6.59 24.75 6.89
CA LEU A 15 5.60 24.21 5.96
C LEU A 15 5.95 24.62 4.53
N GLU A 16 6.49 23.66 3.77
CA GLU A 16 6.87 23.88 2.37
C GLU A 16 5.75 23.50 1.41
N VAL A 17 5.07 22.38 1.67
CA VAL A 17 4.03 21.83 0.81
C VAL A 17 2.86 21.31 1.63
N THR A 18 1.65 21.49 1.11
CA THR A 18 0.44 20.86 1.63
C THR A 18 -0.42 20.37 0.48
N THR A 19 -1.17 19.30 0.73
CA THR A 19 -2.08 18.70 -0.23
C THR A 19 -3.53 18.86 0.25
N PRO A 20 -4.47 19.36 -0.57
CA PRO A 20 -5.87 19.42 -0.18
C PRO A 20 -6.48 18.03 -0.10
N VAL A 21 -7.49 17.89 0.76
CA VAL A 21 -8.21 16.64 0.97
C VAL A 21 -9.56 16.68 0.27
N ILE A 22 -9.95 15.56 -0.33
CA ILE A 22 -11.28 15.31 -0.86
C ILE A 22 -11.94 14.24 0.01
N ILE A 23 -13.23 14.39 0.30
CA ILE A 23 -14.01 13.41 1.06
C ILE A 23 -15.07 12.80 0.14
N PRO A 24 -14.73 11.73 -0.61
CA PRO A 24 -15.74 10.96 -1.34
C PRO A 24 -16.62 10.12 -0.39
N TRP A 25 -17.88 10.00 -0.76
CA TRP A 25 -18.82 9.03 -0.16
C TRP A 25 -18.88 7.77 -1.02
N GLN A 26 -18.49 6.62 -0.47
CA GLN A 26 -18.47 5.35 -1.19
C GLN A 26 -18.76 4.17 -0.27
N ASN A 27 -19.60 3.24 -0.72
CA ASN A 27 -19.99 2.03 0.01
C ASN A 27 -20.52 2.34 1.43
N GLY A 28 -21.40 3.35 1.53
CA GLY A 28 -22.04 3.72 2.79
C GLY A 28 -21.14 4.42 3.82
N LYS A 29 -19.91 4.81 3.44
CA LYS A 29 -18.99 5.54 4.33
C LYS A 29 -18.27 6.68 3.62
N SER A 30 -17.94 7.73 4.37
CA SER A 30 -17.00 8.76 3.93
C SER A 30 -15.58 8.21 3.96
N ARG A 31 -14.74 8.62 3.01
CA ARG A 31 -13.32 8.30 2.96
C ARG A 31 -12.52 9.57 2.80
N MET A 32 -11.50 9.76 3.62
CA MET A 32 -10.59 10.89 3.48
C MET A 32 -9.50 10.55 2.45
N VAL A 33 -9.38 11.34 1.39
CA VAL A 33 -8.41 11.10 0.30
C VAL A 33 -7.59 12.36 0.04
N GLY A 34 -6.27 12.28 0.24
CA GLY A 34 -5.36 13.36 -0.16
C GLY A 34 -5.26 13.45 -1.68
N ASN A 35 -5.39 14.66 -2.22
CA ASN A 35 -5.27 14.90 -3.67
C ASN A 35 -3.80 15.02 -4.11
N PHE A 36 -3.06 13.91 -4.08
CA PHE A 36 -1.63 13.88 -4.34
C PHE A 36 -1.24 13.98 -5.83
N ARG A 37 -2.14 14.42 -6.73
CA ARG A 37 -1.85 14.47 -8.17
C ARG A 37 -0.67 15.38 -8.50
N ALA A 38 -0.60 16.55 -7.88
CA ALA A 38 0.52 17.48 -8.05
C ALA A 38 1.83 16.87 -7.48
N LEU A 39 1.80 16.34 -6.26
CA LEU A 39 2.98 15.68 -5.68
C LEU A 39 3.48 14.53 -6.57
N ASN A 40 2.56 13.72 -7.11
CA ASN A 40 2.88 12.61 -8.00
C ASN A 40 3.48 13.05 -9.34
N SER A 41 3.21 14.27 -9.85
CA SER A 41 3.84 14.76 -11.09
C SER A 41 5.30 15.13 -10.88
N TYR A 42 5.67 15.61 -9.69
CA TYR A 42 7.07 15.93 -9.33
C TYR A 42 7.83 14.72 -8.76
N THR A 43 7.12 13.67 -8.33
CA THR A 43 7.74 12.47 -7.77
C THR A 43 8.33 11.60 -8.87
N ILE A 44 9.63 11.29 -8.74
CA ILE A 44 10.34 10.35 -9.62
C ILE A 44 9.69 8.96 -9.49
N PRO A 45 9.29 8.32 -10.60
CA PRO A 45 8.63 7.02 -10.56
C PRO A 45 9.59 5.94 -10.07
N ASP A 46 9.18 5.19 -9.04
CA ASP A 46 9.88 4.01 -8.57
C ASP A 46 9.58 2.82 -9.50
N ARG A 47 10.58 2.47 -10.31
CA ARG A 47 10.49 1.41 -11.33
C ARG A 47 10.70 -0.01 -10.78
N TYR A 48 10.42 -0.23 -9.49
CA TYR A 48 10.35 -1.59 -8.97
C TYR A 48 9.36 -2.43 -9.77
N LEU A 49 9.78 -3.61 -10.20
CA LEU A 49 9.00 -4.43 -11.13
C LEU A 49 7.69 -4.85 -10.45
N ILE A 50 6.55 -4.35 -10.92
CA ILE A 50 5.23 -4.88 -10.55
C ILE A 50 4.88 -5.97 -11.57
N PRO A 51 4.48 -7.17 -11.13
CA PRO A 51 4.28 -8.27 -12.07
C PRO A 51 3.08 -7.97 -12.97
N ARG A 52 3.14 -8.37 -14.23
CA ARG A 52 2.02 -8.15 -15.15
C ARG A 52 0.88 -9.10 -14.77
N ILE A 53 -0.35 -8.59 -14.84
CA ILE A 53 -1.53 -9.39 -14.49
C ILE A 53 -1.61 -10.69 -15.30
N HIS A 54 -1.32 -10.65 -16.60
CA HIS A 54 -1.32 -11.83 -17.46
C HIS A 54 -0.32 -12.89 -17.02
N GLU A 55 0.90 -12.49 -16.64
CA GLU A 55 1.93 -13.42 -16.16
C GLU A 55 1.47 -14.14 -14.88
N LYS A 56 0.83 -13.41 -13.97
CA LYS A 56 0.31 -13.99 -12.72
C LYS A 56 -0.91 -14.86 -12.95
N LEU A 57 -1.80 -14.50 -13.88
CA LEU A 57 -2.92 -15.37 -14.25
C LEU A 57 -2.45 -16.69 -14.88
N THR A 58 -1.42 -16.66 -15.74
CA THR A 58 -0.84 -17.88 -16.29
C THR A 58 -0.23 -18.75 -15.18
N GLN A 59 0.52 -18.16 -14.25
CA GLN A 59 1.06 -18.88 -13.09
C GLN A 59 -0.07 -19.50 -12.23
N LEU A 60 -1.14 -18.76 -11.97
CA LEU A 60 -2.30 -19.23 -11.21
C LEU A 60 -3.02 -20.40 -11.90
N SER A 61 -3.09 -20.41 -13.24
CA SER A 61 -3.77 -21.46 -14.00
C SER A 61 -3.16 -22.86 -13.85
N GLN A 62 -1.94 -22.95 -13.34
CA GLN A 62 -1.24 -24.21 -13.11
C GLN A 62 -1.68 -24.91 -11.82
N TYR A 63 -2.35 -24.21 -10.90
CA TYR A 63 -2.72 -24.72 -9.59
C TYR A 63 -4.21 -25.02 -9.49
N LYS A 64 -4.57 -26.01 -8.67
CA LYS A 64 -5.97 -26.42 -8.44
C LYS A 64 -6.68 -25.60 -7.39
N LEU A 65 -5.95 -25.09 -6.40
CA LEU A 65 -6.49 -24.33 -5.28
C LEU A 65 -5.77 -23.00 -5.16
N ILE A 66 -6.55 -21.93 -5.03
CA ILE A 66 -6.07 -20.56 -4.93
C ILE A 66 -6.76 -19.92 -3.72
N THR A 67 -5.96 -19.48 -2.76
CA THR A 67 -6.44 -18.74 -1.58
C THR A 67 -5.89 -17.32 -1.65
N ALA A 68 -6.78 -16.34 -1.79
CA ALA A 68 -6.42 -14.94 -1.86
C ALA A 68 -6.69 -14.25 -0.52
N MET A 69 -5.64 -13.69 0.08
CA MET A 69 -5.70 -12.88 1.29
C MET A 69 -5.47 -11.41 0.94
N ASN A 70 -6.32 -10.55 1.49
CA ASN A 70 -6.17 -9.10 1.35
C ASN A 70 -5.51 -8.53 2.60
N SER A 71 -4.39 -7.82 2.44
CA SER A 71 -3.79 -7.11 3.56
C SER A 71 -4.68 -5.93 3.95
N LEU A 72 -5.24 -5.96 5.17
CA LEU A 72 -6.13 -4.91 5.64
C LEU A 72 -5.40 -3.56 5.64
N LYS A 73 -5.79 -2.67 4.72
CA LYS A 73 -5.16 -1.36 4.53
C LYS A 73 -3.63 -1.48 4.37
N GLY A 74 -3.15 -2.42 3.56
CA GLY A 74 -1.73 -2.79 3.48
C GLY A 74 -0.74 -1.61 3.40
N PHE A 75 -1.02 -0.58 2.60
CA PHE A 75 -0.12 0.59 2.53
C PHE A 75 -0.04 1.36 3.84
N HIS A 76 -1.16 1.52 4.55
CA HIS A 76 -1.20 2.20 5.84
C HIS A 76 -0.45 1.46 6.95
N GLN A 77 0.08 0.27 6.70
CA GLN A 77 0.94 -0.43 7.67
C GLN A 77 2.40 0.06 7.58
N ASN A 78 2.81 0.62 6.43
CA ASN A 78 4.20 1.02 6.20
C ASN A 78 4.50 2.41 6.78
N VAL A 79 5.56 2.51 7.58
CA VAL A 79 5.99 3.76 8.22
C VAL A 79 6.72 4.64 7.21
N LEU A 80 6.43 5.94 7.23
CA LEU A 80 7.08 6.93 6.38
C LEU A 80 8.40 7.41 7.01
N THR A 81 9.38 7.72 6.15
CA THR A 81 10.58 8.47 6.55
C THR A 81 10.22 9.92 6.87
N ASP A 82 11.00 10.60 7.71
CA ASP A 82 10.68 11.98 8.13
C ASP A 82 10.57 12.94 6.95
N ASN A 83 11.45 12.79 5.94
CA ASN A 83 11.35 13.56 4.70
C ASN A 83 10.07 13.27 3.89
N ALA A 84 9.58 12.03 3.89
CA ALA A 84 8.32 11.72 3.22
C ALA A 84 7.12 12.27 4.00
N LYS A 85 7.18 12.32 5.35
CA LYS A 85 6.10 12.90 6.18
C LYS A 85 5.88 14.38 5.84
N THR A 86 6.94 15.16 5.67
CA THR A 86 6.83 16.59 5.34
C THR A 86 6.20 16.82 3.97
N LEU A 87 6.53 15.99 2.98
CA LEU A 87 5.94 16.04 1.63
C LEU A 87 4.47 15.56 1.59
N LEU A 88 4.08 14.70 2.53
CA LEU A 88 2.76 14.08 2.62
C LEU A 88 1.84 14.81 3.61
N ARG A 89 2.06 16.10 3.83
CA ARG A 89 1.17 16.95 4.63
C ARG A 89 -0.13 17.24 3.90
N ILE A 90 -1.22 17.17 4.64
CA ILE A 90 -2.57 17.47 4.17
C ILE A 90 -3.16 18.66 4.92
N ILE A 91 -3.93 19.47 4.20
CA ILE A 91 -4.67 20.59 4.76
C ILE A 91 -6.17 20.26 4.77
N VAL A 92 -6.79 20.47 5.94
CA VAL A 92 -8.23 20.32 6.18
C VAL A 92 -8.75 21.55 6.91
N HIS A 93 -10.07 21.71 7.02
CA HIS A 93 -10.71 22.85 7.67
C HIS A 93 -10.26 23.10 9.12
N CYS A 94 -9.81 22.06 9.82
CA CYS A 94 -9.36 22.13 11.22
C CYS A 94 -7.83 22.23 11.41
N GLY A 95 -7.08 22.42 10.32
CA GLY A 95 -5.64 22.63 10.33
C GLY A 95 -4.86 21.67 9.43
N ILE A 96 -3.57 21.55 9.71
CA ILE A 96 -2.63 20.78 8.89
C ILE A 96 -2.22 19.52 9.65
N TYR A 97 -2.22 18.40 8.93
CA TYR A 97 -1.86 17.09 9.45
C TYR A 97 -0.81 16.46 8.55
N GLU A 98 0.09 15.67 9.13
CA GLU A 98 1.06 14.88 8.37
C GLU A 98 0.80 13.39 8.56
N TYR A 99 0.91 12.64 7.47
CA TYR A 99 0.82 11.18 7.53
C TYR A 99 2.08 10.60 8.18
N LEU A 100 1.89 9.65 9.09
CA LEU A 100 2.97 8.86 9.70
C LEU A 100 3.21 7.55 8.95
N ARG A 101 2.20 7.10 8.19
CA ARG A 101 2.22 5.86 7.40
C ARG A 101 1.75 6.13 5.99
N VAL A 102 2.15 5.30 5.03
CA VAL A 102 1.93 5.55 3.60
C VAL A 102 0.43 5.74 3.30
N PRO A 103 0.01 6.90 2.76
CA PRO A 103 -1.37 7.12 2.40
C PRO A 103 -1.69 6.52 1.03
N PHE A 104 -2.99 6.26 0.79
CA PHE A 104 -3.47 5.92 -0.54
C PHE A 104 -3.29 7.10 -1.51
N GLY A 105 -3.06 6.78 -2.78
CA GLY A 105 -2.97 7.77 -3.86
C GLY A 105 -1.56 8.25 -4.20
N ILE A 106 -0.53 7.78 -3.48
CA ILE A 106 0.87 8.07 -3.82
C ILE A 106 1.37 7.12 -4.91
N LYS A 107 2.03 7.70 -5.93
CA LYS A 107 2.51 6.98 -7.12
C LYS A 107 3.37 5.76 -6.80
N ASN A 108 4.28 5.88 -5.83
CA ASN A 108 5.27 4.84 -5.52
C ASN A 108 4.82 3.85 -4.43
N ALA A 109 3.60 3.99 -3.88
CA ALA A 109 3.13 3.12 -2.80
C ALA A 109 3.09 1.62 -3.20
N PRO A 110 2.60 1.22 -4.39
CA PRO A 110 2.60 -0.19 -4.80
C PRO A 110 4.01 -0.78 -4.95
N SER A 111 4.93 -0.02 -5.57
CA SER A 111 6.33 -0.42 -5.75
C SER A 111 7.03 -0.65 -4.42
N HIS A 112 6.82 0.26 -3.47
CA HIS A 112 7.36 0.16 -2.12
C HIS A 112 6.79 -1.05 -1.36
N TYR A 113 5.47 -1.25 -1.40
CA TYR A 113 4.83 -2.39 -0.75
C TYR A 113 5.34 -3.72 -1.31
N LYS A 114 5.45 -3.83 -2.64
CA LYS A 114 6.01 -5.04 -3.26
C LYS A 114 7.45 -5.30 -2.83
N ARG A 115 8.29 -4.27 -2.73
CA ARG A 115 9.67 -4.41 -2.24
C ARG A 115 9.71 -4.98 -0.83
N ILE A 116 8.89 -4.45 0.08
CA ILE A 116 8.78 -4.97 1.45
C ILE A 116 8.35 -6.44 1.44
N MET A 117 7.32 -6.75 0.68
CA MET A 117 6.81 -8.11 0.59
C MET A 117 7.82 -9.11 0.02
N ASN A 118 8.63 -8.68 -0.96
CA ASN A 118 9.73 -9.49 -1.48
C ASN A 118 10.85 -9.72 -0.45
N THR A 119 11.00 -8.83 0.55
CA THR A 119 11.94 -9.06 1.66
C THR A 119 11.37 -9.94 2.77
N ILE A 120 10.04 -10.00 2.91
CA ILE A 120 9.37 -10.82 3.94
C ILE A 120 9.22 -12.26 3.47
N PHE A 121 8.88 -12.49 2.19
CA PHE A 121 8.60 -13.82 1.64
C PHE A 121 9.56 -14.22 0.50
N PRO A 122 10.88 -14.17 0.69
CA PRO A 122 11.82 -14.43 -0.41
C PRO A 122 11.77 -15.88 -0.90
N GLU A 123 11.56 -16.84 0.01
CA GLU A 123 11.58 -18.28 -0.29
C GLU A 123 10.30 -18.70 -1.02
N GLU A 124 9.15 -18.31 -0.49
CA GLU A 124 7.83 -18.67 -1.01
C GLU A 124 7.57 -18.08 -2.39
N LEU A 125 8.09 -16.87 -2.64
CA LEU A 125 8.09 -16.24 -3.96
C LEU A 125 9.01 -16.97 -4.94
N SER A 126 10.16 -17.46 -4.48
CA SER A 126 11.12 -18.21 -5.29
C SER A 126 10.59 -19.59 -5.66
N GLU A 127 9.93 -20.28 -4.74
CA GLU A 127 9.26 -21.56 -4.96
C GLU A 127 7.99 -21.42 -5.81
N GLY A 128 7.47 -20.21 -5.96
CA GLY A 128 6.41 -19.86 -6.90
C GLY A 128 4.99 -20.21 -6.44
N TRP A 129 4.81 -20.73 -5.22
CA TRP A 129 3.47 -20.99 -4.67
C TRP A 129 2.86 -19.78 -3.97
N LEU A 130 3.65 -18.76 -3.66
CA LEU A 130 3.16 -17.46 -3.20
C LEU A 130 3.24 -16.44 -4.35
N ILE A 131 2.17 -15.69 -4.54
CA ILE A 131 2.10 -14.60 -5.51
C ILE A 131 1.63 -13.34 -4.80
N ILE A 132 2.43 -12.29 -4.93
CA ILE A 132 2.11 -10.98 -4.35
C ILE A 132 1.73 -10.03 -5.49
N TYR A 133 0.49 -9.54 -5.45
CA TYR A 133 -0.07 -8.63 -6.45
C TYR A 133 -0.69 -7.42 -5.76
N ILE A 134 0.02 -6.28 -5.82
CA ILE A 134 -0.35 -5.03 -5.15
C ILE A 134 -0.57 -5.28 -3.65
N ASP A 135 -1.81 -5.34 -3.17
CA ASP A 135 -2.22 -5.54 -1.77
C ASP A 135 -2.75 -6.96 -1.48
N ASN A 136 -2.78 -7.81 -2.50
CA ASN A 136 -3.21 -9.20 -2.41
C ASN A 136 -2.00 -10.13 -2.25
N ILE A 137 -2.11 -11.04 -1.28
CA ILE A 137 -1.20 -12.16 -1.03
C ILE A 137 -1.96 -13.42 -1.45
N ILE A 138 -1.47 -14.12 -2.47
CA ILE A 138 -2.17 -15.22 -3.11
C ILE A 138 -1.36 -16.50 -2.93
N PHE A 139 -1.95 -17.47 -2.26
CA PHE A 139 -1.41 -18.79 -2.00
C PHE A 139 -1.97 -19.77 -3.02
N CYS A 140 -1.09 -20.56 -3.63
CA CYS A 140 -1.46 -21.53 -4.65
C CYS A 140 -1.08 -22.93 -4.17
N SER A 141 -1.92 -23.93 -4.37
CA SER A 141 -1.61 -25.33 -4.02
C SER A 141 -2.35 -26.34 -4.90
N GLU A 142 -1.89 -27.60 -4.88
CA GLU A 142 -2.53 -28.72 -5.59
C GLU A 142 -3.56 -29.47 -4.73
N THR A 143 -3.36 -29.48 -3.41
CA THR A 143 -4.18 -30.18 -2.43
C THR A 143 -4.59 -29.24 -1.30
N LEU A 144 -5.70 -29.55 -0.62
CA LEU A 144 -6.19 -28.78 0.52
C LEU A 144 -5.22 -28.85 1.69
N GLU A 145 -4.62 -30.02 1.95
CA GLU A 145 -3.63 -30.22 3.01
C GLU A 145 -2.42 -29.30 2.83
N ASN A 146 -1.83 -29.27 1.62
CA ASN A 146 -0.75 -28.34 1.31
C ASN A 146 -1.18 -26.88 1.39
N ASN A 147 -2.45 -26.56 1.16
CA ASN A 147 -2.95 -25.20 1.30
C ASN A 147 -2.91 -24.76 2.76
N PHE A 148 -3.39 -25.61 3.67
CA PHE A 148 -3.37 -25.32 5.10
C PHE A 148 -1.95 -25.19 5.63
N THR A 149 -1.05 -26.11 5.28
CA THR A 149 0.37 -26.02 5.70
C THR A 149 1.06 -24.75 5.20
N ARG A 150 0.68 -24.22 4.01
CA ARG A 150 1.21 -22.97 3.47
C ARG A 150 0.61 -21.72 4.11
N LEU A 151 -0.51 -21.84 4.80
CA LEU A 151 -1.20 -20.74 5.47
C LEU A 151 -0.83 -20.61 6.96
N GLU A 152 -0.29 -21.68 7.56
CA GLU A 152 0.27 -21.69 8.92
C GLU A 152 1.65 -21.03 8.97
#